data_AF-A0A965QY46-F1
#
_entry.id   AF-A0A965QY46-F1
#
_cell.length_a   1.000
_cell.length_b   1.000
_cell.length_c   1.000
_cell.angle_alpha   90.00
_cell.angle_beta   90.00
_cell.angle_gamma   90.00
#
_symmetry.space_group_name_H-M   'P 1'
#
loop_
_entity.id
_entity.type
_entity.pdbx_description
1 polymer ?
#
loop_
_entity_poly.entity_id
_entity_poly.type
_entity_poly.pdbx_seq_one_letter_code
_entity_poly.pdbx_strand_id
1 'polypeptide(L)'
;MHIEIENLKCGGCEKTILKGLGTLEGVTDVSVDQELKMVSLHADPALRGSILEKLQDMGYPEKGSVEGLEAGVSNIKSYVSCAIGKMS
;
A
#
# COMPACT_ATOMS: atom_id res chain seq x y z
N MET A 1 -13.20 6.92 -5.18
CA MET A 1 -11.73 7.03 -5.26
C MET A 1 -11.17 5.71 -5.78
N HIS A 2 -10.03 5.76 -6.47
CA HIS A 2 -9.36 4.58 -7.00
C HIS A 2 -7.91 4.57 -6.50
N ILE A 3 -7.44 3.39 -6.10
CA ILE A 3 -6.09 3.13 -5.59
C ILE A 3 -5.52 1.99 -6.40
N GLU A 4 -4.47 2.24 -7.16
CA GLU A 4 -3.71 1.18 -7.81
C GLU A 4 -2.87 0.47 -6.76
N ILE A 5 -2.86 -0.86 -6.75
CA ILE A 5 -2.13 -1.66 -5.75
C ILE A 5 -1.15 -2.62 -6.41
N GLU A 6 -0.06 -2.91 -5.71
CA GLU A 6 0.92 -3.92 -6.13
C GLU A 6 0.69 -5.28 -5.45
N ASN A 7 1.42 -6.31 -5.88
CA ASN A 7 1.36 -7.68 -5.32
C ASN A 7 0.02 -8.44 -5.44
N LEU A 8 -0.95 -7.96 -6.22
CA LEU A 8 -2.15 -8.72 -6.55
C LEU A 8 -1.83 -9.84 -7.57
N LYS A 9 -1.61 -11.07 -7.08
CA LYS A 9 -1.18 -12.24 -7.88
C LYS A 9 -2.18 -13.42 -7.89
N CYS A 10 -3.16 -13.44 -6.99
CA CYS A 10 -4.07 -14.58 -6.82
C CYS A 10 -5.52 -14.11 -6.72
N GLY A 11 -6.45 -14.79 -7.40
CA GLY A 11 -7.88 -14.45 -7.41
C GLY A 11 -8.59 -14.59 -6.05
N GLY A 12 -7.92 -15.17 -5.04
CA GLY A 12 -8.44 -15.21 -3.66
C GLY A 12 -8.23 -13.91 -2.86
N CYS A 13 -7.36 -13.01 -3.31
CA CYS A 13 -6.97 -11.81 -2.58
C CYS A 13 -8.07 -10.73 -2.52
N GLU A 14 -8.93 -10.69 -3.54
CA GLU A 14 -10.04 -9.73 -3.63
C GLU A 14 -10.98 -9.77 -2.42
N LYS A 15 -11.42 -10.97 -2.02
CA LYS A 15 -12.34 -11.12 -0.88
C LYS A 15 -11.73 -10.61 0.42
N THR A 16 -10.42 -10.77 0.59
CA THR A 16 -9.70 -10.26 1.75
C THR A 16 -9.70 -8.74 1.75
N ILE A 17 -9.40 -8.11 0.61
CA ILE A 17 -9.40 -6.65 0.43
C ILE A 17 -10.79 -6.07 0.70
N LEU A 18 -11.83 -6.64 0.09
CA LEU A 18 -13.22 -6.23 0.29
C LEU A 18 -13.63 -6.29 1.77
N LYS A 19 -13.30 -7.39 2.46
CA LYS A 19 -13.57 -7.53 3.89
C LYS A 19 -12.77 -6.55 4.73
N GLY A 20 -11.47 -6.41 4.46
CA GLY A 20 -10.57 -5.54 5.20
C GLY A 20 -10.99 -4.07 5.11
N LEU A 21 -11.28 -3.59 3.89
CA LEU A 21 -11.73 -2.22 3.66
C LEU A 21 -13.16 -1.98 4.13
N GLY A 22 -14.04 -2.99 4.00
CA GLY A 22 -15.40 -2.92 4.54
C GLY A 22 -15.49 -2.86 6.06
N THR A 23 -14.39 -3.12 6.79
CA THR A 23 -14.34 -2.89 8.25
C THR A 23 -14.13 -1.42 8.63
N LEU A 24 -13.73 -0.58 7.69
CA LEU A 24 -13.49 0.84 7.94
C LEU A 24 -14.82 1.60 7.91
N GLU A 25 -15.14 2.29 9.01
CA GLU A 25 -16.31 3.15 9.07
C GLU A 25 -16.18 4.32 8.09
N GLY A 26 -17.18 4.49 7.22
CA GLY A 26 -17.19 5.52 6.17
C GLY A 26 -16.67 5.04 4.81
N VAL A 27 -16.26 3.77 4.68
CA VAL A 27 -15.95 3.14 3.39
C VAL A 27 -17.18 2.39 2.88
N THR A 28 -17.57 2.68 1.64
CA THR A 28 -18.69 2.07 0.93
C THR A 28 -18.29 1.79 -0.52
N ASP A 29 -19.07 0.98 -1.24
CA ASP A 29 -18.87 0.70 -2.68
C ASP A 29 -17.45 0.20 -3.04
N VAL A 30 -16.92 -0.76 -2.26
CA VAL A 30 -15.60 -1.34 -2.51
C VAL A 30 -15.68 -2.36 -3.66
N SER A 31 -14.85 -2.18 -4.67
CA SER A 31 -14.67 -3.06 -5.83
C SER A 31 -13.18 -3.22 -6.12
N VAL A 32 -12.78 -4.40 -6.58
CA VAL A 32 -11.37 -4.71 -6.90
C VAL A 32 -11.31 -5.21 -8.33
N ASP A 33 -10.54 -4.52 -9.15
CA ASP A 33 -10.24 -4.88 -10.53
C ASP A 33 -8.90 -5.61 -10.59
N GLN A 34 -8.94 -6.93 -10.74
CA GLN A 34 -7.72 -7.74 -10.79
C GLN A 34 -6.92 -7.53 -12.07
N GLU A 35 -7.60 -7.24 -13.18
CA GLU A 35 -6.97 -6.98 -14.48
C GLU A 35 -6.14 -5.68 -14.45
N LEU A 36 -6.71 -4.64 -13.84
CA LEU A 36 -6.05 -3.34 -13.70
C LEU A 36 -5.24 -3.20 -12.41
N LYS A 37 -5.33 -4.19 -11.50
CA LYS A 37 -4.77 -4.14 -10.14
C LYS A 37 -5.17 -2.86 -9.40
N MET A 38 -6.46 -2.55 -9.45
CA MET A 38 -7.02 -1.31 -8.93
C MET A 38 -8.13 -1.61 -7.93
N VAL A 39 -8.17 -0.85 -6.85
CA VAL A 39 -9.25 -0.89 -5.86
C VAL A 39 -10.06 0.39 -5.98
N SER A 40 -11.33 0.26 -6.33
CA SER A 40 -12.30 1.34 -6.37
C SER A 40 -13.12 1.30 -5.10
N LEU A 41 -13.24 2.43 -4.40
CA LEU A 41 -14.03 2.54 -3.18
C LEU A 41 -14.56 3.95 -2.98
N HIS A 42 -15.62 4.09 -2.21
CA HIS A 42 -16.24 5.37 -1.88
C HIS A 42 -16.05 5.66 -0.40
N ALA A 43 -15.22 6.67 -0.10
CA ALA A 43 -14.94 7.08 1.27
C ALA A 43 -14.55 8.56 1.31
N ASP A 44 -14.54 9.11 2.51
CA ASP A 44 -14.10 10.47 2.75
C ASP A 44 -12.59 10.61 2.45
N PRO A 45 -12.12 11.69 1.81
CA PRO A 45 -10.69 11.90 1.54
C PRO A 45 -9.84 11.89 2.82
N ALA A 46 -10.41 12.21 3.99
CA ALA A 46 -9.74 12.11 5.28
C ALA A 46 -9.35 10.66 5.64
N LEU A 47 -10.10 9.66 5.15
CA LEU A 47 -9.84 8.24 5.41
C LEU A 47 -8.79 7.63 4.47
N ARG A 48 -8.38 8.35 3.42
CA ARG A 48 -7.42 7.84 2.42
C ARG A 48 -6.13 7.32 3.07
N GLY A 49 -5.60 8.04 4.05
CA GLY A 49 -4.39 7.61 4.78
C GLY A 49 -4.59 6.26 5.49
N SER A 50 -5.70 6.12 6.23
CA SER A 50 -6.03 4.86 6.94
C SER A 50 -6.29 3.70 5.99
N ILE A 51 -6.89 3.97 4.82
CA ILE A 51 -7.10 2.96 3.77
C ILE A 51 -5.76 2.48 3.21
N LEU A 52 -4.83 3.39 2.92
CA LEU A 52 -3.50 3.06 2.42
C LEU A 52 -2.68 2.28 3.43
N GLU A 53 -2.65 2.71 4.68
CA GLU A 53 -2.01 1.96 5.77
C GLU A 53 -2.60 0.56 5.90
N LYS A 54 -3.94 0.43 5.81
CA LYS A 54 -4.60 -0.88 5.90
C LYS A 54 -4.24 -1.79 4.73
N LEU A 55 -4.21 -1.25 3.52
CA LEU A 55 -3.79 -1.97 2.32
C LEU A 55 -2.33 -2.41 2.41
N GLN A 56 -1.44 -1.55 2.91
CA GLN A 56 -0.03 -1.87 3.13
C GLN A 56 0.17 -2.96 4.19
N ASP A 57 -0.55 -2.88 5.32
CA ASP A 57 -0.55 -3.90 6.39
C ASP A 57 -1.02 -5.27 5.87
N MET A 58 -1.97 -5.26 4.92
CA MET A 58 -2.44 -6.46 4.23
C MET A 58 -1.50 -6.97 3.11
N GLY A 59 -0.42 -6.24 2.80
CA GLY A 59 0.55 -6.61 1.77
C GLY A 59 0.22 -6.12 0.35
N TYR A 60 -0.70 -5.17 0.21
CA TYR A 60 -1.14 -4.56 -1.05
C TYR A 60 -0.81 -3.05 -1.08
N PRO A 61 0.48 -2.66 -1.10
CA PRO A 61 0.85 -1.24 -1.11
C PRO A 61 0.33 -0.52 -2.36
N GLU A 62 0.07 0.79 -2.26
CA GLU A 62 -0.32 1.63 -3.40
C GLU A 62 0.83 1.76 -4.40
N LYS A 63 0.52 1.47 -5.67
CA LYS A 63 1.41 1.64 -6.80
C LYS A 63 1.63 3.13 -7.05
N GLY A 64 2.88 3.59 -6.99
CA GLY A 64 3.24 4.98 -7.30
C GLY A 64 3.23 5.94 -6.09
N SER A 65 2.89 5.50 -4.88
CA SER A 65 3.14 6.33 -3.67
C SER A 65 4.63 6.61 -3.45
N VAL A 66 5.49 5.87 -4.15
CA VAL A 66 6.94 6.01 -4.19
C VAL A 66 7.43 7.11 -5.13
N GLU A 67 6.61 7.55 -6.10
CA GLU A 67 7.02 8.60 -7.05
C GLU A 67 6.88 10.02 -6.44
N GLY A 68 6.13 10.17 -5.34
CA GLY A 68 5.96 11.45 -4.64
C GLY A 68 6.86 11.67 -3.41
N LEU A 69 7.40 10.61 -2.80
CA LEU A 69 8.16 10.72 -1.53
C LEU A 69 9.50 9.94 -1.51
N GLU A 70 9.78 9.07 -2.48
CA GLU A 70 11.00 8.23 -2.49
C GLU A 70 12.13 8.71 -3.40
N ALA A 71 12.12 9.97 -3.81
CA ALA A 71 13.36 10.62 -4.24
C ALA A 71 14.33 10.90 -3.08
N GLY A 72 13.94 10.69 -1.81
CA GLY A 72 14.64 11.26 -0.66
C GLY A 72 15.24 10.35 0.43
N VAL A 73 14.62 9.22 0.83
CA VAL A 73 14.87 8.73 2.22
C VAL A 73 15.32 7.27 2.37
N SER A 74 14.98 6.32 1.48
CA SER A 74 15.18 4.90 1.81
C SER A 74 16.58 4.34 1.45
N ASN A 75 17.41 5.05 0.66
CA ASN A 75 18.76 4.59 0.28
C ASN A 75 19.88 4.86 1.31
N ILE A 76 19.60 5.53 2.45
CA ILE A 76 20.67 5.96 3.39
C ILE A 76 20.91 4.96 4.53
N LYS A 77 19.98 4.04 4.85
CA LYS A 77 20.17 3.12 5.99
C LYS A 77 21.25 2.04 5.77
N SER A 78 21.66 1.79 4.53
CA SER A 78 22.58 0.69 4.20
C SER A 78 24.07 1.06 4.19
N TYR A 79 24.44 2.35 4.18
CA TYR A 79 25.86 2.76 4.06
C TYR A 79 26.61 2.89 5.38
N VAL A 80 25.89 2.92 6.52
CA VAL A 80 26.51 3.15 7.84
C VAL A 80 27.05 1.86 8.47
N SER A 81 26.68 0.68 7.95
CA SER A 81 27.05 -0.59 8.58
C SER A 81 28.37 -1.22 8.09
N CYS A 82 29.06 -0.63 7.11
CA CYS A 82 30.28 -1.22 6.54
C CYS A 82 31.59 -0.52 6.98
N ALA A 83 31.52 0.60 7.70
CA ALA A 83 32.71 1.38 8.09
C ALA A 83 33.27 1.06 9.48
N ILE A 84 32.56 0.28 10.31
CA ILE A 84 32.98 -0.06 11.68
C ILE A 84 33.45 -1.52 11.68
N GLY A 85 34.60 -1.77 11.05
CA GLY A 85 35.15 -3.12 10.97
C GLY A 85 36.62 -3.21 10.56
N LYS A 86 37.25 -2.10 10.15
CA LYS A 86 38.72 -2.01 10.03
C LYS A 86 39.30 -1.44 11.31
N MET A 87 39.40 -2.27 12.33
CA MET A 87 40.48 -2.17 13.32
C MET A 87 40.86 -3.57 13.80
N SER A 88 41.82 -4.16 13.09
CA SER A 88 42.86 -5.04 13.61
C SER A 88 44.03 -4.95 12.64
#